data_AF-A0A354GPZ7-F1
#
_entry.id   AF-A0A354GPZ7-F1
#
_cell.length_a   1.000
_cell.length_b   1.000
_cell.length_c   1.000
_cell.angle_alpha   90.00
_cell.angle_beta   90.00
_cell.angle_gamma   90.00
#
_symmetry.space_group_name_H-M   'P 1'
#
loop_
_entity.id
_entity.type
_entity.pdbx_description
1 polymer ?
#
loop_
_entity_poly.entity_id
_entity_poly.type
_entity_poly.pdbx_seq_one_letter_code
_entity_poly.pdbx_strand_id
1 'polypeptide(L)'
;MRQDARETLRERFQFRCGYCEVRERDVGAELTVDHFQPRSQGGMDEADNWVYCCHACNEFKGDCWQPDSSQRILHPFRDDVATHTVEQEDGTLRAISETGAFHIERLHLNRGPLVAYRRERRLLEAARLTQARLLERLRRLEQQVQTLIVQAEQLERADPNP
;
A
#
# COMPACT_ATOMS: atom_id res chain seq x y z
N MET A 1 -22.82 0.15 14.31
CA MET A 1 -21.99 1.33 13.97
C MET A 1 -22.80 2.34 13.18
N ARG A 2 -22.72 3.64 13.49
CA ARG A 2 -23.37 4.71 12.70
C ARG A 2 -22.64 4.90 11.36
N GLN A 3 -23.33 5.37 10.33
CA GLN A 3 -22.76 5.55 8.99
C GLN A 3 -21.56 6.51 8.98
N ASP A 4 -21.63 7.62 9.72
CA ASP A 4 -20.51 8.58 9.83
C ASP A 4 -19.25 7.93 10.42
N ALA A 5 -19.41 7.08 11.43
CA ALA A 5 -18.29 6.36 12.05
C ALA A 5 -17.65 5.34 11.09
N ARG A 6 -18.44 4.76 10.17
CA ARG A 6 -17.94 3.87 9.12
C ARG A 6 -17.09 4.64 8.12
N GLU A 7 -17.55 5.81 7.68
CA GLU A 7 -16.82 6.63 6.73
C GLU A 7 -15.48 7.10 7.30
N THR A 8 -15.48 7.62 8.53
CA THR A 8 -14.25 8.00 9.23
C THR A 8 -13.28 6.81 9.36
N LEU A 9 -13.79 5.60 9.60
CA LEU A 9 -12.96 4.40 9.65
C LEU A 9 -12.37 4.06 8.27
N ARG A 10 -13.16 4.15 7.19
CA ARG A 10 -12.68 3.93 5.81
C ARG A 10 -11.54 4.88 5.46
N GLU A 11 -11.73 6.16 5.77
CA GLU A 11 -10.73 7.21 5.55
C GLU A 11 -9.46 6.97 6.38
N ARG A 12 -9.59 6.59 7.65
CA ARG A 12 -8.48 6.25 8.54
C ARG A 12 -7.59 5.15 7.94
N PHE A 13 -8.20 4.18 7.26
CA PHE A 13 -7.50 3.08 6.59
C PHE A 13 -7.18 3.37 5.11
N GLN A 14 -7.38 4.61 4.64
CA GLN A 14 -7.16 5.01 3.24
C GLN A 14 -7.87 4.09 2.23
N PHE A 15 -9.06 3.60 2.58
CA PHE A 15 -9.86 2.68 1.78
C PHE A 15 -9.12 1.36 1.47
N ARG A 16 -8.31 0.87 2.42
CA ARG A 16 -7.54 -0.37 2.31
C ARG A 16 -7.85 -1.32 3.45
N CYS A 17 -7.66 -2.61 3.18
CA CYS A 17 -7.68 -3.60 4.24
C CYS A 17 -6.49 -3.40 5.19
N GLY A 18 -6.74 -3.26 6.48
CA GLY A 18 -5.71 -3.13 7.52
C GLY A 18 -4.78 -4.34 7.67
N TYR A 19 -5.14 -5.48 7.08
CA TYR A 19 -4.32 -6.70 7.17
C TYR A 19 -3.51 -6.98 5.90
N CYS A 20 -4.13 -6.84 4.73
CA CYS A 20 -3.49 -7.21 3.46
C CYS A 20 -3.27 -6.06 2.49
N GLU A 21 -3.68 -4.84 2.87
CA GLU A 21 -3.50 -3.59 2.13
C GLU A 21 -4.16 -3.51 0.74
N VAL A 22 -4.96 -4.52 0.38
CA VAL A 22 -5.80 -4.48 -0.82
C VAL A 22 -6.77 -3.31 -0.70
N ARG A 23 -6.96 -2.56 -1.79
CA ARG A 23 -7.89 -1.42 -1.79
C ARG A 23 -9.31 -1.92 -1.97
N GLU A 24 -10.24 -1.21 -1.37
CA GLU A 24 -11.68 -1.42 -1.52
C GLU A 24 -12.10 -1.52 -3.00
N ARG A 25 -11.62 -0.62 -3.85
CA ARG A 25 -11.88 -0.62 -5.29
C ARG A 25 -11.36 -1.86 -6.02
N ASP A 26 -10.28 -2.47 -5.53
CA ASP A 26 -9.66 -3.65 -6.15
C ASP A 26 -10.37 -4.93 -5.68
N VAL A 27 -11.10 -4.86 -4.56
CA VAL A 27 -12.07 -5.89 -4.12
C VAL A 27 -13.40 -5.73 -4.87
N GLY A 28 -13.76 -4.51 -5.28
CA GLY A 28 -15.01 -4.22 -5.99
C GLY A 28 -16.23 -4.08 -5.08
N ALA A 29 -16.03 -3.97 -3.77
CA ALA A 29 -17.08 -3.80 -2.78
C ALA A 29 -16.54 -3.13 -1.52
N GLU A 30 -17.44 -2.53 -0.73
CA GLU A 30 -17.06 -2.04 0.60
C GLU A 30 -16.48 -3.16 1.46
N LEU A 31 -15.41 -2.85 2.20
CA LEU A 31 -14.83 -3.79 3.13
C LEU A 31 -15.66 -3.88 4.43
N THR A 32 -15.31 -4.86 5.25
CA THR A 32 -15.95 -5.12 6.54
C THR A 32 -15.23 -4.40 7.69
N VAL A 33 -15.83 -4.46 8.88
CA VAL A 33 -15.19 -4.01 10.12
C VAL A 33 -14.98 -5.23 11.01
N ASP A 34 -13.72 -5.51 11.34
CA ASP A 34 -13.32 -6.54 12.29
C ASP A 34 -13.11 -5.92 13.68
N HIS A 35 -13.34 -6.73 14.71
CA HIS A 35 -12.90 -6.43 16.07
C HIS A 35 -11.56 -7.11 16.31
N PHE A 36 -10.48 -6.33 16.41
CA PHE A 36 -9.12 -6.86 16.53
C PHE A 36 -8.99 -7.83 17.71
N GLN A 37 -9.46 -7.40 18.89
CA GLN A 37 -9.86 -8.30 19.97
C GLN A 37 -11.31 -8.74 19.70
N PRO A 38 -11.57 -10.04 19.48
CA PRO A 38 -12.91 -10.56 19.23
C PRO A 38 -13.86 -10.25 20.39
N ARG A 39 -15.13 -10.00 20.06
CA ARG A 39 -16.18 -9.78 21.08
C ARG A 39 -16.36 -10.98 22.00
N SER A 40 -16.16 -12.20 21.48
CA SER A 40 -16.18 -13.45 22.26
C SER A 40 -15.08 -13.51 23.34
N GLN A 41 -14.04 -12.68 23.22
CA GLN A 41 -12.92 -12.58 24.14
C GLN A 41 -12.86 -11.20 24.84
N GLY A 42 -14.01 -10.52 24.96
CA GLY A 42 -14.13 -9.27 25.71
C GLY A 42 -13.76 -8.00 24.94
N GLY A 43 -13.57 -8.10 23.62
CA GLY A 43 -13.31 -6.92 22.78
C GLY A 43 -14.50 -5.96 22.74
N MET A 44 -14.20 -4.66 22.94
CA MET A 44 -15.19 -3.60 22.91
C MET A 44 -15.58 -3.22 21.48
N ASP A 45 -16.81 -2.74 21.29
CA ASP A 45 -17.31 -2.25 19.99
C ASP A 45 -16.98 -0.77 19.81
N GLU A 46 -15.69 -0.47 19.65
CA GLU A 46 -15.16 0.89 19.60
C GLU A 46 -14.06 1.07 18.55
N ALA A 47 -13.84 2.32 18.14
CA ALA A 47 -12.94 2.68 17.04
C ALA A 47 -11.48 2.23 17.22
N ASP A 48 -11.00 2.08 18.45
CA ASP A 48 -9.65 1.60 18.74
C ASP A 48 -9.49 0.09 18.65
N ASN A 49 -10.61 -0.65 18.68
CA ASN A 49 -10.65 -2.09 18.45
C ASN A 49 -11.09 -2.44 17.01
N TRP A 50 -11.52 -1.46 16.21
CA TRP A 50 -11.97 -1.69 14.84
C TRP A 50 -10.84 -1.72 13.83
N VAL A 51 -10.87 -2.73 12.95
CA VAL A 51 -10.01 -2.82 11.77
C VAL A 51 -10.86 -2.88 10.51
N TYR A 52 -10.69 -1.90 9.62
CA TYR A 52 -11.31 -1.96 8.29
C TYR A 52 -10.59 -3.01 7.45
N CYS A 53 -11.28 -4.08 7.06
CA CYS A 53 -10.63 -5.21 6.41
C CYS A 53 -11.53 -5.94 5.42
N CYS A 54 -10.93 -6.52 4.38
CA CYS A 54 -11.66 -7.31 3.40
C CYS A 54 -12.26 -8.57 4.05
N HIS A 55 -13.36 -9.05 3.48
CA HIS A 55 -14.11 -10.19 4.02
C HIS A 55 -13.23 -11.41 4.28
N ALA A 56 -12.36 -11.75 3.32
CA ALA A 56 -11.44 -12.88 3.46
C ALA A 56 -10.49 -12.74 4.66
N CYS A 57 -9.90 -11.56 4.90
CA CYS A 57 -8.99 -11.41 6.05
C CYS A 57 -9.74 -11.45 7.37
N ASN A 58 -10.95 -10.88 7.42
CA ASN A 58 -11.81 -10.96 8.59
C ASN A 58 -12.15 -12.42 8.93
N GLU A 59 -12.55 -13.20 7.92
CA GLU A 59 -12.86 -14.62 8.05
C GLU A 59 -11.64 -15.46 8.47
N PHE A 60 -10.48 -15.27 7.83
CA PHE A 60 -9.26 -15.99 8.18
C PHE A 60 -8.77 -15.65 9.59
N LYS A 61 -8.88 -14.38 10.00
CA LYS A 61 -8.60 -13.99 11.39
C LYS A 61 -9.56 -14.72 12.33
N GLY A 62 -10.87 -14.57 12.12
CA GLY A 62 -11.92 -15.06 13.02
C GLY A 62 -11.67 -14.60 14.46
N ASP A 63 -11.76 -15.55 15.40
CA ASP A 63 -11.54 -15.29 16.82
C ASP A 63 -10.05 -15.40 17.24
N CYS A 64 -9.10 -15.37 16.30
CA CYS A 64 -7.69 -15.46 16.63
C CYS A 64 -7.18 -14.18 17.30
N TRP A 65 -6.93 -14.24 18.61
CA TRP A 65 -6.36 -13.14 19.39
C TRP A 65 -5.48 -13.69 20.52
N GLN A 66 -4.18 -13.43 20.43
CA GLN A 66 -3.17 -13.88 21.39
C GLN A 66 -2.14 -12.75 21.61
N PRO A 67 -2.53 -11.63 22.23
CA PRO A 67 -1.73 -10.39 22.22
C PRO A 67 -0.34 -10.54 22.82
N ASP A 68 -0.16 -11.46 23.77
CA ASP A 68 1.10 -11.69 24.49
C ASP A 68 1.97 -12.82 23.88
N SER A 69 1.55 -13.35 22.73
CA SER A 69 2.23 -14.46 22.04
C SER A 69 3.00 -13.99 20.81
N SER A 70 4.08 -14.69 20.45
CA SER A 70 4.66 -14.53 19.12
C SER A 70 3.70 -15.02 18.02
N GLN A 71 2.80 -15.95 18.33
CA GLN A 71 1.75 -16.44 17.44
C GLN A 71 0.53 -15.52 17.44
N ARG A 72 0.72 -14.27 17.03
CA ARG A 72 -0.33 -13.25 17.00
C ARG A 72 -0.43 -12.54 15.67
N ILE A 73 -1.60 -11.99 15.41
CA ILE A 73 -1.83 -11.12 14.27
C ILE A 73 -1.31 -9.71 14.63
N LEU A 74 -0.57 -9.10 13.71
CA LEU A 74 -0.12 -7.72 13.82
C LEU A 74 -1.29 -6.75 13.68
N HIS A 75 -1.35 -5.76 14.57
CA HIS A 75 -2.30 -4.67 14.53
C HIS A 75 -1.79 -3.56 13.58
N PRO A 76 -2.61 -3.08 12.63
CA PRO A 76 -2.19 -2.14 11.58
C PRO A 76 -1.58 -0.82 12.05
N PHE A 77 -2.01 -0.35 13.23
CA PHE A 77 -1.55 0.93 13.80
C PHE A 77 -0.71 0.83 15.07
N ARG A 78 -0.54 -0.39 15.62
CA ARG A 78 0.20 -0.58 16.90
C ARG A 78 1.51 -1.32 16.67
N ASP A 79 1.58 -2.12 15.61
CA ASP A 79 2.78 -2.86 15.25
C ASP A 79 3.46 -2.24 14.03
N ASP A 80 4.80 -2.28 14.02
CA ASP A 80 5.57 -1.98 12.82
C ASP A 80 5.68 -3.23 11.93
N VAL A 81 4.72 -3.36 11.00
CA VAL A 81 4.62 -4.52 10.09
C VAL A 81 5.91 -4.73 9.28
N ALA A 82 6.67 -3.67 8.99
CA ALA A 82 7.91 -3.76 8.21
C ALA A 82 9.05 -4.45 8.97
N THR A 83 9.00 -4.48 10.32
CA THR A 83 9.96 -5.26 11.13
C THR A 83 9.65 -6.75 11.13
N HIS A 84 8.42 -7.13 10.77
CA HIS A 84 7.94 -8.51 10.83
C HIS A 84 7.85 -9.18 9.46
N THR A 85 7.60 -8.41 8.40
CA THR A 85 7.36 -8.94 7.05
C THR A 85 8.00 -8.06 5.98
N VAL A 86 8.36 -8.66 4.85
CA VAL A 86 8.90 -7.96 3.69
C VAL A 86 8.34 -8.52 2.39
N GLU A 87 7.85 -7.62 1.54
CA GLU A 87 7.38 -7.97 0.20
C GLU A 87 8.55 -8.30 -0.73
N GLN A 88 8.50 -9.45 -1.39
CA GLN A 88 9.49 -9.94 -2.34
C GLN A 88 9.17 -9.50 -3.78
N GLU A 89 10.13 -9.61 -4.69
CA GLU A 89 9.97 -9.24 -6.11
C GLU A 89 8.85 -9.99 -6.85
N ASP A 90 8.56 -11.23 -6.42
CA ASP A 90 7.49 -12.05 -6.95
C ASP A 90 6.10 -11.70 -6.38
N GLY A 91 6.00 -10.74 -5.46
CA GLY A 91 4.77 -10.29 -4.81
C GLY A 91 4.35 -11.11 -3.57
N THR A 92 5.15 -12.10 -3.18
CA THR A 92 4.95 -12.79 -1.90
C THR A 92 5.44 -11.93 -0.73
N LEU A 93 4.89 -12.15 0.45
CA LEU A 93 5.43 -11.67 1.71
C LEU A 93 6.31 -12.76 2.32
N ARG A 94 7.51 -12.38 2.74
CA ARG A 94 8.40 -13.23 3.54
C ARG A 94 8.43 -12.72 4.97
N ALA A 95 8.40 -13.65 5.92
CA ALA A 95 8.55 -13.31 7.33
C ALA A 95 10.01 -12.94 7.66
N ILE A 96 10.17 -11.94 8.52
CA ILE A 96 11.43 -11.54 9.16
C ILE A 96 11.47 -12.03 10.62
N SER A 97 10.29 -12.29 11.20
CA SER A 97 10.12 -12.73 12.59
C SER A 97 9.09 -13.87 12.69
N GLU A 98 9.05 -14.54 13.84
CA GLU A 98 8.04 -15.56 14.15
C GLU A 98 6.60 -14.98 14.07
N THR A 99 6.38 -13.78 14.61
CA THR A 99 5.08 -13.10 14.52
C THR A 99 4.69 -12.76 13.09
N GLY A 100 5.65 -12.36 12.27
CA GLY A 100 5.40 -12.16 10.84
C GLY A 100 5.02 -13.45 10.12
N ALA A 101 5.65 -14.58 10.48
CA ALA A 101 5.31 -15.87 9.91
C ALA A 101 3.88 -16.28 10.26
N PHE A 102 3.52 -16.20 11.55
CA PHE A 102 2.15 -16.48 11.99
C PHE A 102 1.13 -15.54 11.34
N HIS A 103 1.43 -14.23 11.26
CA HIS A 103 0.55 -13.26 10.63
C HIS A 103 0.29 -13.57 9.14
N ILE A 104 1.33 -13.89 8.38
CA ILE A 104 1.21 -14.27 6.97
C ILE A 104 0.40 -15.56 6.80
N GLU A 105 0.71 -16.57 7.60
CA GLU A 105 0.04 -17.87 7.56
C GLU A 105 -1.43 -17.74 7.95
N ARG A 106 -1.71 -17.17 9.13
CA ARG A 106 -3.06 -17.08 9.69
C ARG A 106 -4.02 -16.30 8.81
N LEU A 107 -3.57 -15.25 8.13
CA LEU A 107 -4.39 -14.41 7.25
C LEU A 107 -4.30 -14.81 5.78
N HIS A 108 -3.55 -15.86 5.46
CA HIS A 108 -3.32 -16.35 4.11
C HIS A 108 -2.84 -15.22 3.18
N LEU A 109 -1.87 -14.42 3.63
CA LEU A 109 -1.44 -13.19 2.94
C LEU A 109 -0.73 -13.48 1.61
N ASN A 110 -0.29 -14.71 1.37
CA ASN A 110 0.32 -15.16 0.12
C ASN A 110 -0.64 -15.93 -0.80
N ARG A 111 -1.96 -15.81 -0.59
CA ARG A 111 -2.94 -16.32 -1.57
C ARG A 111 -2.76 -15.66 -2.93
N GLY A 112 -2.95 -16.43 -4.00
CA GLY A 112 -2.67 -16.03 -5.39
C GLY A 112 -3.16 -14.62 -5.78
N PRO A 113 -4.42 -14.24 -5.49
CA PRO A 113 -4.92 -12.91 -5.81
C PRO A 113 -4.15 -11.76 -5.15
N LEU A 114 -3.68 -11.91 -3.90
CA LEU A 114 -2.89 -10.87 -3.24
C LEU A 114 -1.48 -10.78 -3.79
N VAL A 115 -0.87 -11.91 -4.13
CA VAL A 115 0.43 -11.94 -4.80
C VAL A 115 0.35 -11.22 -6.13
N ALA A 116 -0.67 -11.53 -6.95
CA ALA A 116 -0.93 -10.83 -8.20
C ALA A 116 -1.14 -9.31 -8.00
N TYR A 117 -1.98 -8.92 -7.03
CA TYR A 117 -2.21 -7.51 -6.68
C TYR A 117 -0.91 -6.78 -6.32
N ARG A 118 -0.05 -7.37 -5.48
CA ARG A 118 1.23 -6.74 -5.09
C ARG A 118 2.17 -6.59 -6.27
N ARG A 119 2.26 -7.60 -7.15
CA ARG A 119 3.06 -7.51 -8.39
C ARG A 119 2.55 -6.39 -9.30
N GLU A 120 1.25 -6.35 -9.56
CA GLU A 120 0.65 -5.32 -10.41
C GLU A 120 0.86 -3.93 -9.82
N ARG A 121 0.62 -3.76 -8.51
CA ARG A 121 0.89 -2.51 -7.79
C ARG A 121 2.33 -2.05 -8.00
N ARG A 122 3.31 -2.93 -7.80
CA ARG A 122 4.72 -2.61 -7.98
C ARG A 122 5.05 -2.20 -9.42
N LEU A 123 4.52 -2.94 -10.41
CA LEU A 123 4.73 -2.63 -11.82
C LEU A 123 4.16 -1.25 -12.17
N LEU A 124 2.96 -0.94 -11.69
CA LEU A 124 2.33 0.37 -11.89
C LEU A 124 3.12 1.50 -11.21
N GLU A 125 3.62 1.27 -9.99
CA GLU A 125 4.46 2.25 -9.29
C GLU A 125 5.80 2.48 -10.02
N ALA A 126 6.46 1.41 -10.45
CA ALA A 126 7.69 1.50 -11.25
C ALA A 126 7.47 2.21 -12.59
N ALA A 127 6.34 1.93 -13.26
CA ALA A 127 5.96 2.61 -14.49
C ALA A 127 5.72 4.11 -14.27
N ARG A 128 5.02 4.49 -13.19
CA ARG A 128 4.79 5.90 -12.83
C ARG A 128 6.09 6.64 -12.52
N LEU A 129 7.01 6.03 -11.77
CA LEU A 129 8.31 6.62 -11.47
C LEU A 129 9.15 6.79 -12.74
N THR A 130 9.15 5.78 -13.60
CA THR A 130 9.83 5.86 -14.91
C THR A 130 9.24 6.97 -15.76
N GLN A 131 7.91 7.06 -15.85
CA GLN A 131 7.21 8.10 -16.58
C GLN A 131 7.57 9.50 -16.06
N ALA A 132 7.56 9.71 -14.74
CA ALA A 132 7.93 10.99 -14.14
C ALA A 132 9.37 11.38 -14.48
N ARG A 133 10.31 10.43 -14.43
CA ARG A 133 11.72 10.66 -14.82
C ARG A 133 11.87 11.00 -16.29
N LEU A 134 11.13 10.32 -17.17
CA LEU A 134 11.16 10.58 -18.61
C LEU A 134 10.61 11.97 -18.94
N LEU A 135 9.50 12.37 -18.32
CA LEU A 135 8.91 13.70 -18.49
C LEU A 135 9.87 14.82 -18.03
N GLU A 136 10.55 14.62 -16.90
CA GLU A 136 11.56 15.56 -16.42
C GLU A 136 12.76 15.67 -17.39
N ARG A 137 13.22 14.53 -17.93
CA ARG A 137 14.30 14.53 -18.92
C ARG A 137 13.89 15.22 -20.22
N LEU A 138 12.66 15.01 -20.69
CA LEU A 138 12.13 15.69 -21.88
C LEU A 138 12.13 17.21 -21.69
N ARG A 139 11.63 17.71 -20.56
CA ARG A 139 11.64 19.15 -20.24
C ARG A 139 13.03 19.76 -20.27
N ARG A 140 14.04 19.05 -19.74
CA ARG A 140 15.44 19.51 -19.77
C ARG A 140 15.99 19.58 -21.19
N LEU A 141 15.70 18.58 -22.02
CA LEU A 141 16.12 18.58 -23.42
C LEU A 141 15.47 19.73 -24.20
N GLU A 142 14.17 19.99 -23.99
CA GLU A 142 13.45 21.11 -24.60
C GLU A 142 14.12 22.45 -24.24
N GLN A 143 14.47 22.66 -22.96
CA GLN A 143 15.17 23.87 -22.52
C GLN A 143 16.57 24.02 -23.13
N GLN A 144 17.31 22.91 -23.27
CA GLN A 144 18.63 22.92 -23.91
C GLN A 144 18.53 23.28 -25.39
N VAL A 145 17.58 22.66 -26.11
CA VAL A 145 17.33 22.97 -27.53
C VAL A 145 16.97 24.44 -27.70
N GLN A 146 16.04 24.97 -26.88
CA GLN A 146 15.67 26.38 -26.95
C GLN A 146 16.87 27.31 -26.69
N THR A 147 17.72 26.95 -25.73
CA THR A 147 18.94 27.70 -25.43
C THR A 147 19.90 27.71 -26.61
N LEU A 148 20.12 26.55 -27.24
CA LEU A 148 20.99 26.41 -28.40
C LEU A 148 20.46 27.19 -29.61
N ILE A 149 19.14 27.19 -29.84
CA ILE A 149 18.51 27.99 -30.90
C ILE A 149 18.82 29.48 -30.69
N VAL A 150 18.60 30.00 -29.48
CA VAL A 150 18.90 31.41 -29.15
C VAL A 150 20.38 31.73 -29.34
N GLN A 151 21.28 30.84 -28.94
CA GLN A 151 22.72 31.02 -29.13
C GLN A 151 23.12 31.05 -30.61
N ALA A 152 22.55 30.17 -31.43
CA ALA A 152 22.79 30.15 -32.88
C ALA A 152 22.33 31.45 -33.54
N GLU A 153 21.12 31.93 -33.23
CA GLU A 153 20.61 33.22 -33.73
C GLU A 153 21.48 34.41 -33.32
N GLN A 154 22.09 34.38 -32.12
CA GLN A 154 23.00 35.42 -31.67
C GLN A 154 24.33 35.41 -32.44
N LEU A 155 24.87 34.22 -32.72
CA LEU A 155 26.10 34.07 -33.51
C LEU A 155 25.90 34.55 -34.95
N GLU A 156 24.78 34.21 -35.59
CA GLU A 156 24.45 34.69 -36.93
C GLU A 156 24.34 36.22 -37.01
N ARG A 157 23.85 36.88 -35.96
CA ARG A 157 23.79 38.35 -35.89
C ARG A 157 25.13 39.00 -35.59
N ALA A 158 26.02 38.30 -34.90
CA ALA A 158 27.34 38.80 -34.50
C ALA A 158 28.39 38.67 -35.62
N ASP A 159 28.12 37.85 -36.64
CA ASP A 159 28.96 37.68 -37.82
C ASP A 159 28.24 38.22 -39.08
N PRO A 160 28.10 39.56 -39.22
CA PRO A 160 27.68 40.13 -40.49
C PRO A 160 28.84 39.92 -41.47
N ASN A 161 28.73 38.88 -42.30
CA ASN A 161 29.69 38.50 -43.34
C ASN A 161 30.39 39.75 -43.96
N PRO A 162 31.74 39.78 -44.05
CA PRO A 162 32.52 40.93 -44.52
C PRO A 162 32.26 41.36 -45.97
#